data_AF-A0A355Q9R2-F1
#
_entry.id   AF-A0A355Q9R2-F1
#
_cell.length_a   1.000
_cell.length_b   1.000
_cell.length_c   1.000
_cell.angle_alpha   90.00
_cell.angle_beta   90.00
_cell.angle_gamma   90.00
#
_symmetry.space_group_name_H-M   'P 1'
#
loop_
_entity.id
_entity.type
_entity.pdbx_description
1 polymer ?
#
loop_
_entity_poly.entity_id
_entity_poly.type
_entity_poly.pdbx_seq_one_letter_code
_entity_poly.pdbx_strand_id
1 'polypeptide(L)' 'MVNLVNHGTGRIRAQFQVPSRGLIGYRSEFLTDTRGTGILNSMLLGYEPHRGALPTRLTGSLVADRSGKSVAYALF' A
#
# COMPACT_ATOMS: atom_id res chain seq x y z
N MET A 1 -8.04 -13.72 5.01
CA MET A 1 -7.67 -14.44 3.77
C MET A 1 -8.86 -15.31 3.37
N VAL A 2 -9.27 -15.29 2.10
CA VAL A 2 -10.45 -16.04 1.62
C VAL A 2 -10.02 -17.33 0.93
N ASN A 3 -8.97 -17.28 0.13
CA ASN A 3 -8.47 -18.44 -0.60
C ASN A 3 -6.96 -18.30 -0.86
N LEU A 4 -6.26 -19.42 -0.93
CA LEU A 4 -4.85 -19.49 -1.33
C LEU A 4 -4.65 -20.76 -2.16
N VAL A 5 -4.17 -20.58 -3.39
CA VAL A 5 -3.90 -21.66 -4.33
C VAL A 5 -2.44 -21.61 -4.74
N ASN A 6 -1.73 -22.70 -4.51
CA ASN A 6 -0.36 -22.91 -4.99
C ASN A 6 -0.39 -23.90 -6.17
N HIS A 7 0.11 -23.47 -7.33
CA HIS A 7 0.14 -24.29 -8.54
C HIS A 7 1.44 -25.10 -8.69
N GLY A 8 2.36 -25.05 -7.71
CA GLY A 8 3.65 -25.73 -7.77
C GLY A 8 4.66 -25.11 -8.74
N THR A 9 4.31 -24.01 -9.41
CA THR A 9 5.11 -23.32 -10.44
C THR A 9 5.93 -22.15 -9.88
N GLY A 10 6.11 -22.09 -8.56
CA GLY A 10 6.85 -21.01 -7.87
C GLY A 10 6.05 -19.72 -7.64
N ARG A 11 4.78 -19.68 -8.05
CA ARG A 11 3.84 -18.58 -7.75
C ARG A 11 2.61 -19.08 -7.01
N ILE A 12 2.10 -18.23 -6.13
CA ILE A 12 0.90 -18.49 -5.34
C ILE A 12 -0.13 -17.41 -5.68
N ARG A 13 -1.39 -17.83 -5.86
CA ARG A 13 -2.53 -16.92 -5.98
C ARG A 13 -3.24 -16.86 -4.64
N ALA A 14 -3.23 -15.70 -4.00
CA ALA A 14 -3.95 -15.43 -2.77
C ALA A 14 -5.12 -14.47 -3.01
N GLN A 15 -6.23 -14.70 -2.33
CA GLN A 15 -7.43 -13.86 -2.37
C GLN A 15 -7.75 -13.35 -0.97
N PHE A 16 -7.98 -12.04 -0.87
CA PHE A 16 -8.29 -11.37 0.38
C PHE A 16 -9.54 -10.52 0.25
N GLN A 17 -10.34 -10.50 1.31
CA GLN A 17 -11.34 -9.47 1.55
C GLN A 17 -10.70 -8.42 2.44
N VAL A 18 -10.59 -7.21 1.91
CA VAL A 18 -9.97 -6.07 2.58
C VAL A 18 -10.81 -4.82 2.33
N PRO A 19 -10.92 -3.90 3.30
CA PRO A 19 -11.64 -2.65 3.10
C PRO A 19 -10.91 -1.79 2.06
N SER A 20 -11.64 -1.12 1.18
CA SER A 20 -11.06 -0.26 0.13
C SER A 20 -10.11 0.81 0.70
N ARG A 21 -10.37 1.31 1.91
CA ARG A 21 -9.50 2.27 2.62
C ARG A 21 -8.09 1.74 2.90
N GLY A 22 -7.92 0.43 3.07
CA GLY A 22 -6.61 -0.20 3.29
C GLY A 22 -5.84 -0.47 2.00
N LEU A 23 -6.51 -0.41 0.84
CA LEU A 23 -5.85 -0.58 -0.47
C LEU A 23 -5.24 0.73 -1.00
N ILE A 24 -5.63 1.88 -0.44
CA ILE A 24 -5.10 3.18 -0.82
C ILE A 24 -3.62 3.24 -0.46
N GLY A 25 -2.73 3.41 -1.45
CA GLY A 25 -1.27 3.45 -1.26
C GLY A 25 -0.59 2.08 -1.30
N TYR A 26 -1.28 1.01 -0.89
CA TYR A 26 -0.70 -0.34 -0.79
C TYR A 26 -0.13 -0.90 -2.10
N ARG A 27 -0.67 -0.51 -3.26
CA ARG A 27 -0.15 -0.96 -4.57
C ARG A 27 1.34 -0.63 -4.74
N SER A 28 1.79 0.52 -4.25
CA SER A 28 3.20 0.92 -4.36
C SER A 28 4.11 0.04 -3.49
N GLU A 29 3.71 -0.19 -2.24
CA GLU A 29 4.39 -1.08 -1.30
C GLU A 29 4.44 -2.53 -1.82
N PHE A 30 3.32 -3.04 -2.33
CA PHE A 30 3.25 -4.37 -2.92
C PHE A 30 4.22 -4.57 -4.09
N LEU A 31 4.40 -3.55 -4.95
CA LEU A 31 5.38 -3.62 -6.02
C LEU A 31 6.82 -3.61 -5.49
N THR A 32 7.10 -2.86 -4.43
CA THR A 32 8.41 -2.88 -3.75
C THR A 32 8.69 -4.26 -3.15
N ASP A 33 7.75 -4.80 -2.36
CA ASP A 33 7.87 -6.09 -1.67
C ASP A 33 8.09 -7.25 -2.65
N THR A 34 7.36 -7.22 -3.77
CA THR A 34 7.44 -8.25 -4.81
C THR A 34 8.51 -7.98 -5.86
N ARG A 35 9.31 -6.91 -5.70
CA ARG A 35 10.32 -6.45 -6.66
C ARG A 35 9.75 -6.33 -8.09
N GLY A 36 8.52 -5.86 -8.21
CA GLY A 36 7.79 -5.67 -9.46
C GLY A 36 7.23 -6.96 -10.09
N THR A 37 7.45 -8.12 -9.49
CA THR A 37 6.99 -9.42 -10.05
C THR A 37 5.57 -9.79 -9.63
N GLY A 38 5.02 -9.14 -8.60
CA GLY A 38 3.68 -9.40 -8.10
C GLY A 38 2.60 -8.87 -9.03
N ILE A 39 1.47 -9.58 -9.11
CA ILE A 39 0.28 -9.14 -9.83
C ILE A 39 -0.82 -8.89 -8.81
N LEU A 40 -1.34 -7.66 -8.76
CA LEU A 40 -2.43 -7.26 -7.89
C LEU A 40 -3.65 -6.82 -8.71
N ASN A 41 -4.80 -7.40 -8.38
CA ASN A 41 -6.10 -7.02 -8.91
C ASN A 41 -7.07 -6.85 -7.73
N SER A 42 -7.93 -5.84 -7.81
CA SER A 42 -8.96 -5.55 -6.81
C SER A 42 -10.31 -5.43 -7.48
N MET A 43 -11.33 -6.06 -6.89
CA MET A 43 -12.73 -5.95 -7.31
C MET A 43 -13.60 -5.62 -6.10
N LEU A 44 -14.60 -4.76 -6.28
CA LEU A 44 -15.55 -4.41 -5.23
C LEU A 44 -16.48 -5.60 -4.97
N LEU A 45 -16.51 -6.09 -3.73
CA LEU A 45 -17.44 -7.14 -3.29
C LEU A 45 -18.80 -6.56 -2.85
N GLY A 46 -18.78 -5.42 -2.17
CA GLY A 46 -19.97 -4.78 -1.62
C GLY A 46 -19.62 -3.80 -0.50
N TYR A 47 -20.65 -3.34 0.22
CA TYR A 47 -20.50 -2.50 1.39
C TYR A 47 -20.66 -3.31 2.67
N GLU A 48 -19.80 -3.04 3.65
CA GLU A 48 -19.81 -3.66 4.96
C GLU A 48 -19.70 -2.60 6.06
N PRO A 49 -20.04 -2.93 7.33
CA PRO A 49 -19.80 -2.05 8.46
C PRO A 49 -18.34 -1.61 8.56
N HIS A 50 -18.13 -0.43 9.14
CA HIS A 50 -16.80 0.15 9.28
C HIS A 50 -15.88 -0.77 10.09
N ARG A 51 -14.75 -1.16 9.48
CA ARG A 51 -13.77 -2.10 10.04
C ARG A 51 -12.73 -1.45 10.98
N GLY A 52 -13.01 -0.26 11.53
CA GLY A 52 -12.13 0.47 12.43
C GLY A 52 -11.12 1.41 11.76
N ALA A 53 -10.22 1.94 12.59
CA ALA A 53 -9.13 2.81 12.16
C ALA A 53 -8.04 2.01 11.45
N LEU A 54 -7.49 2.58 10.38
CA LEU A 54 -6.37 2.00 9.64
C LEU A 54 -5.16 2.93 9.80
N PRO A 55 -3.99 2.43 10.21
CA PRO A 55 -2.80 3.24 10.29
C PRO A 55 -2.44 3.73 8.88
N THR A 56 -2.29 5.05 8.72
CA THR A 56 -2.19 5.65 7.39
C THR A 56 -0.73 5.92 7.01
N ARG A 57 0.13 6.24 7.99
CA ARG A 57 1.56 6.59 7.81
C ARG A 57 2.34 6.29 9.09
N LEU A 58 3.59 5.87 8.93
CA LEU A 58 4.53 5.68 10.05
C LEU A 58 5.33 6.95 10.37
N THR A 59 5.49 7.84 9.38
CA THR A 59 6.33 9.04 9.49
C THR A 59 5.54 10.33 9.28
N GLY A 60 6.06 11.42 9.84
CA GLY A 60 5.55 12.77 9.63
C GLY A 60 5.98 13.35 8.27
N SER A 61 5.56 14.58 8.01
CA SER A 61 6.00 15.36 6.85
C SER A 61 6.86 16.52 7.30
N LEU A 62 7.96 16.80 6.56
CA LEU A 62 8.74 18.01 6.76
C LEU A 62 8.00 19.18 6.08
N VAL A 63 7.74 20.24 6.83
CA VAL A 63 7.05 21.45 6.35
C VAL A 63 8.07 22.59 6.33
N ALA A 64 8.15 23.28 5.19
CA ALA A 64 9.04 24.44 5.05
C ALA A 64 8.57 25.60 5.93
N ASP A 65 9.51 26.27 6.61
CA ASP A 65 9.21 27.43 7.46
C ASP A 65 8.94 28.70 6.65
N ARG A 66 9.49 28.79 5.43
CA ARG A 66 9.41 29.95 4.55
C ARG A 66 9.45 29.55 3.08
N SER A 67 8.99 30.44 2.22
CA SER A 67 9.14 30.31 0.77
C SER A 67 10.55 30.71 0.32
N GLY A 68 11.13 29.97 -0.63
CA GLY A 68 12.45 30.26 -1.18
C GLY A 68 13.04 29.07 -1.93
N LYS A 69 14.22 29.26 -2.54
CA LYS A 69 15.00 28.15 -3.11
C LYS A 69 15.81 27.48 -2.00
N SER A 70 15.69 26.17 -1.84
CA SER A 70 16.56 25.41 -0.93
C SER A 70 18.01 25.45 -1.42
N VAL A 71 18.94 25.61 -0.48
CA VAL A 71 20.38 25.48 -0.70
C VAL A 71 20.85 24.12 -0.19
N ALA A 72 21.91 23.56 -0.77
CA ALA A 72 22.42 22.23 -0.42
C ALA A 72 22.72 22.10 1.09
N TYR A 73 23.28 23.14 1.72
CA TYR A 73 23.58 23.18 3.16
C TYR A 73 22.32 23.14 4.06
N ALA A 74 21.15 23.52 3.54
CA ALA A 74 19.90 23.44 4.30
C ALA A 74 19.19 22.08 4.15
N LEU A 75 19.61 21.25 3.18
CA LEU A 75 19.04 19.93 2.89
C LEU A 75 19.89 18.78 3.43
N PHE A 76 21.20 19.00 3.59
CA PHE A 76 22.18 18.04 4.12
C PHE A 76 22.35 18.19 5.63
#